data_AF-A0A522ATH8-F1
#
_entry.id   AF-A0A522ATH8-F1
#
_cell.length_a   1.000
_cell.length_b   1.000
_cell.length_c   1.000
_cell.angle_alpha   90.00
_cell.angle_beta   90.00
_cell.angle_gamma   90.00
#
_symmetry.space_group_name_H-M   'P 1'
#
loop_
_entity.id
_entity.type
_entity.pdbx_description
1 polymer ?
#
loop_
_entity_poly.entity_id
_entity_poly.type
_entity_poly.pdbx_seq_one_letter_code
_entity_poly.pdbx_strand_id
1 'polypeptide(L)'
;MTELVPAAGGARMVPAPDPVARDYLLLGLRLDQHRPGLVDAYFGPADLKAQADMESLRPPARLADDAVALRERLPTEVDDPERRTWFQAQLAALEVQARVAAGDVVAYPALVARCFDRTMERVDESVFADAAAELDAALPGSGSLEERLAAWDDALTIDPDRIQAIADDLAARFRSRAAALFGLPDGEGARISTVRDRPWGGYNWFEGGRRSRVEVNLDVPIT
;
A
#
# COMPACT_ATOMS: atom_id res chain seq x y z
N MET A 1 7.58 -28.22 12.06
CA MET A 1 6.29 -27.63 11.64
C MET A 1 6.27 -26.21 12.16
N THR A 2 5.97 -25.23 11.32
CA THR A 2 5.89 -23.82 11.73
C THR A 2 4.68 -23.64 12.65
N GLU A 3 4.89 -23.09 13.84
CA GLU A 3 3.81 -22.76 14.78
C GLU A 3 2.86 -21.74 14.15
N LEU A 4 1.57 -21.83 14.49
CA LEU A 4 0.54 -20.94 13.99
C LEU A 4 -0.07 -20.13 15.14
N VAL A 5 -0.27 -18.83 14.92
CA VAL A 5 -0.86 -17.89 15.89
C VAL A 5 -2.08 -17.18 15.28
N PRO A 6 -3.05 -16.72 16.10
CA PRO A 6 -4.19 -15.96 15.61
C PRO A 6 -3.76 -14.66 14.93
N ALA A 7 -4.38 -14.32 13.80
CA ALA A 7 -4.14 -13.08 13.08
C ALA A 7 -5.07 -11.96 13.56
N ALA A 8 -4.63 -10.71 13.44
CA ALA A 8 -5.48 -9.56 13.68
C ALA A 8 -6.72 -9.56 12.75
N GLY A 9 -7.87 -9.16 13.30
CA GLY A 9 -9.10 -8.95 12.52
C GLY A 9 -9.95 -10.19 12.22
N GLY A 10 -9.70 -11.35 12.84
CA GLY A 10 -10.59 -12.52 12.69
C GLY A 10 -10.06 -13.83 13.27
N ALA A 11 -10.65 -14.95 12.85
CA ALA A 11 -10.31 -16.31 13.30
C ALA A 11 -9.19 -16.99 12.46
N ARG A 12 -8.50 -16.23 11.60
CA ARG A 12 -7.44 -16.75 10.73
C ARG A 12 -6.17 -17.03 11.53
N MET A 13 -5.45 -18.08 11.16
CA MET A 13 -4.13 -18.40 11.71
C MET A 13 -3.02 -17.98 10.73
N VAL A 14 -1.91 -17.46 11.24
CA VAL A 14 -0.70 -17.11 10.49
C VAL A 14 0.53 -17.79 11.09
N PRO A 15 1.59 -18.04 10.30
CA PRO A 15 2.87 -18.47 10.84
C PRO A 15 3.34 -17.55 11.97
N ALA A 16 3.76 -18.13 13.09
CA ALA A 16 4.44 -17.40 14.14
C ALA A 16 5.70 -16.75 13.56
N PRO A 17 5.91 -15.45 13.75
CA PRO A 17 7.12 -14.79 13.29
C PRO A 17 8.30 -15.28 14.11
N ASP A 18 9.45 -15.43 13.46
CA ASP A 18 10.71 -15.59 14.18
C ASP A 18 11.10 -14.27 14.90
N PRO A 19 12.15 -14.27 15.76
CA PRO A 19 12.48 -13.10 16.57
C PRO A 19 12.69 -11.82 15.76
N VAL A 20 13.38 -11.88 14.62
CA VAL A 20 13.62 -10.71 13.76
C VAL A 20 12.32 -10.19 13.16
N ALA A 21 11.48 -11.08 12.61
CA ALA A 21 10.19 -10.69 12.06
C ALA A 21 9.27 -10.10 13.14
N ARG A 22 9.27 -10.67 14.35
CA ARG A 22 8.48 -10.18 15.49
C ARG A 22 8.88 -8.75 15.85
N ASP A 23 10.17 -8.49 15.99
CA ASP A 23 10.68 -7.17 16.38
C ASP A 23 10.46 -6.13 15.28
N TYR A 24 10.60 -6.51 14.00
CA TYR A 24 10.25 -5.67 12.86
C TYR A 24 8.75 -5.28 12.86
N LEU A 25 7.85 -6.24 13.08
CA LEU A 25 6.41 -5.98 13.13
C LEU A 25 6.06 -5.03 14.29
N LEU A 26 6.61 -5.27 15.47
CA LEU A 26 6.40 -4.38 16.63
C LEU A 26 6.95 -2.98 16.37
N LEU A 27 8.11 -2.86 15.73
CA LEU A 27 8.70 -1.56 15.37
C LEU A 27 7.77 -0.78 14.43
N GLY A 28 7.26 -1.41 13.37
CA GLY A 28 6.30 -0.79 12.45
C GLY A 28 5.02 -0.33 13.16
N LEU A 29 4.44 -1.20 14.00
CA LEU A 29 3.23 -0.90 14.77
C LEU A 29 3.44 0.25 15.77
N ARG A 30 4.57 0.28 16.49
CA ARG A 30 4.92 1.37 17.42
C ARG A 30 5.14 2.69 16.68
N LEU A 31 5.70 2.64 15.48
CA LEU A 31 5.90 3.86 14.67
C LEU A 31 4.57 4.38 14.10
N ASP A 32 3.63 3.49 13.76
CA ASP A 32 2.26 3.87 13.36
C ASP A 32 1.52 4.66 14.44
N GLN A 33 1.80 4.41 15.73
CA GLN A 33 1.24 5.24 16.82
C GLN A 33 1.65 6.72 16.73
N HIS A 34 2.81 7.03 16.14
CA HIS A 34 3.26 8.41 15.88
C HIS A 34 2.76 8.96 14.55
N ARG A 35 2.50 8.08 13.59
CA ARG A 35 2.07 8.43 12.24
C ARG A 35 0.94 7.50 11.81
N PRO A 36 -0.30 7.76 12.26
CA PRO A 36 -1.43 6.90 11.92
C PRO A 36 -1.57 6.76 10.40
N GLY A 37 -1.63 5.51 9.93
CA GLY A 37 -1.68 5.17 8.50
C GLY A 37 -0.32 4.85 7.88
N LEU A 38 0.76 4.81 8.68
CA LEU A 38 2.03 4.23 8.24
C LEU A 38 1.85 2.73 7.94
N VAL A 39 1.11 2.03 8.79
CA VAL A 39 0.68 0.65 8.55
C VAL A 39 -0.74 0.67 8.00
N ASP A 40 -0.86 0.70 6.68
CA ASP A 40 -2.14 0.80 5.96
C ASP A 40 -3.11 -0.36 6.32
N ALA A 41 -2.60 -1.60 6.37
CA ALA A 41 -3.36 -2.77 6.80
C ALA A 41 -2.51 -3.77 7.57
N TYR A 42 -2.84 -4.03 8.83
CA TYR A 42 -2.16 -5.05 9.64
C TYR A 42 -2.94 -6.37 9.67
N PHE A 43 -2.32 -7.41 9.11
CA PHE A 43 -2.85 -8.77 9.04
C PHE A 43 -1.87 -9.80 9.62
N GLY A 44 -0.97 -9.36 10.50
CA GLY A 44 -0.04 -10.20 11.24
C GLY A 44 -0.64 -10.78 12.53
N PRO A 45 0.19 -11.34 13.42
CA PRO A 45 -0.23 -11.89 14.71
C PRO A 45 -1.02 -10.89 15.58
N ALA A 46 -2.17 -11.32 16.10
CA ALA A 46 -3.08 -10.47 16.87
C ALA A 46 -2.49 -10.02 18.20
N ASP A 47 -1.67 -10.87 18.83
CA ASP A 47 -0.98 -10.59 20.08
C ASP A 47 0.01 -9.44 19.95
N LEU A 48 0.74 -9.34 18.82
CA LEU A 48 1.66 -8.23 18.59
C LEU A 48 0.93 -6.90 18.38
N LYS A 49 -0.22 -6.90 17.69
CA LYS A 49 -1.05 -5.70 17.57
C LYS A 49 -1.58 -5.26 18.93
N ALA A 50 -2.13 -6.19 19.71
CA ALA A 50 -2.62 -5.91 21.05
C ALA A 50 -1.51 -5.39 21.98
N GLN A 51 -0.31 -5.99 21.88
CA GLN A 51 0.86 -5.52 22.63
C GLN A 51 1.19 -4.07 22.29
N ALA A 52 1.34 -3.73 21.00
CA ALA A 52 1.64 -2.36 20.60
C ALA A 52 0.55 -1.38 21.04
N ASP A 53 -0.73 -1.74 20.90
CA ASP A 53 -1.86 -0.88 21.27
C ASP A 53 -1.94 -0.58 22.78
N MET A 54 -1.46 -1.49 23.63
CA MET A 54 -1.41 -1.30 25.09
C MET A 54 -0.14 -0.60 25.57
N GLU A 55 0.90 -0.51 24.73
CA GLU A 55 2.14 0.16 25.08
C GLU A 55 1.98 1.69 25.05
N SER A 56 2.58 2.36 26.03
CA SER A 56 2.74 3.82 25.98
C SER A 56 3.65 4.23 24.82
N LEU A 57 3.36 5.40 24.25
CA LEU A 57 4.11 5.97 23.13
C LEU A 57 5.63 6.01 23.43
N ARG A 58 6.40 5.17 22.71
CA ARG A 58 7.86 5.15 22.83
C ARG A 58 8.46 6.32 22.04
N PRO A 59 9.47 7.06 22.55
CA PRO A 59 10.03 8.20 21.82
C PRO A 59 10.54 7.81 20.42
N PRO A 60 10.25 8.59 19.35
CA PRO A 60 10.66 8.24 17.98
C PRO A 60 12.17 8.03 17.81
N ALA A 61 13.00 8.82 18.51
CA ALA A 61 14.45 8.63 18.50
C ALA A 61 14.86 7.22 19.00
N ARG A 62 14.14 6.66 19.97
CA ARG A 62 14.37 5.28 20.45
C ARG A 62 13.90 4.24 19.43
N LEU A 63 12.86 4.52 18.67
CA LEU A 63 12.43 3.64 17.57
C LEU A 63 13.46 3.64 16.43
N ALA A 64 14.12 4.78 16.17
CA ALA A 64 15.24 4.83 15.23
C ALA A 64 16.44 4.01 15.74
N ASP A 65 16.79 4.13 17.02
CA ASP A 65 17.84 3.30 17.65
C ASP A 65 17.51 1.79 17.55
N ASP A 66 16.26 1.41 17.81
CA ASP A 66 15.79 0.02 17.70
C ASP A 66 15.92 -0.51 16.26
N ALA A 67 15.61 0.32 15.26
CA ALA A 67 15.77 -0.04 13.85
C ALA A 67 17.23 -0.34 13.51
N VAL A 68 18.16 0.50 13.99
CA VAL A 68 19.61 0.30 13.81
C VAL A 68 20.07 -0.99 14.48
N ALA A 69 19.71 -1.20 15.75
CA ALA A 69 20.07 -2.40 16.49
C ALA A 69 19.53 -3.68 15.83
N LEU A 70 18.31 -3.64 15.27
CA LEU A 70 17.74 -4.77 14.56
C LEU A 70 18.47 -5.06 13.24
N ARG A 71 18.95 -4.02 12.53
CA ARG A 71 19.77 -4.20 11.32
C ARG A 71 21.12 -4.86 11.61
N GLU A 72 21.74 -4.52 12.74
CA GLU A 72 23.02 -5.12 13.17
C GLU A 72 22.91 -6.61 13.48
N ARG A 73 21.71 -7.09 13.86
CA ARG A 73 21.43 -8.51 14.14
C ARG A 73 21.25 -9.35 12.88
N LEU A 74 20.83 -8.75 11.75
CA LEU A 74 20.47 -9.47 10.53
C LEU A 74 21.55 -10.42 9.97
N PRO A 75 22.86 -10.09 9.96
CA PRO A 75 23.88 -11.00 9.45
C PRO A 75 23.99 -12.32 10.22
N THR A 76 23.61 -12.32 11.50
CA THR A 76 23.73 -13.48 12.41
C THR A 76 22.40 -14.22 12.55
N GLU A 77 21.26 -13.51 12.53
CA GLU A 77 19.94 -14.09 12.80
C GLU A 77 19.13 -14.44 11.55
N VAL A 78 19.53 -13.97 10.36
CA VAL A 78 18.84 -14.25 9.11
C VAL A 78 19.81 -14.89 8.12
N ASP A 79 19.70 -16.20 7.93
CA ASP A 79 20.57 -16.96 7.03
C ASP A 79 20.29 -16.67 5.55
N ASP A 80 19.00 -16.56 5.20
CA ASP A 80 18.55 -16.35 3.82
C ASP A 80 18.96 -14.97 3.29
N PRO A 81 19.81 -14.87 2.24
CA PRO A 81 20.32 -13.60 1.74
C PRO A 81 19.23 -12.67 1.18
N GLU A 82 18.19 -13.22 0.55
CA GLU A 82 17.10 -12.42 -0.02
C GLU A 82 16.28 -11.78 1.09
N ARG A 83 15.86 -12.57 2.09
CA ARG A 83 15.17 -12.08 3.27
C ARG A 83 16.01 -11.08 4.07
N ARG A 84 17.32 -11.30 4.17
CA ARG A 84 18.25 -10.35 4.82
C ARG A 84 18.26 -9.00 4.09
N THR A 85 18.35 -9.03 2.76
CA THR A 85 18.32 -7.82 1.91
C THR A 85 17.00 -7.08 2.05
N TRP A 86 15.89 -7.82 2.04
CA TRP A 86 14.56 -7.26 2.26
C TRP A 86 14.43 -6.57 3.62
N PHE A 87 14.82 -7.22 4.72
CA PHE A 87 14.80 -6.58 6.04
C PHE A 87 15.70 -5.36 6.14
N GLN A 88 16.88 -5.40 5.50
CA GLN A 88 17.80 -4.26 5.51
C GLN A 88 17.15 -3.01 4.90
N ALA A 89 16.45 -3.16 3.77
CA ALA A 89 15.72 -2.06 3.13
C ALA A 89 14.53 -1.59 3.99
N GLN A 90 13.72 -2.53 4.49
CA GLN A 90 12.56 -2.22 5.32
C GLN A 90 12.93 -1.48 6.62
N LEU A 91 13.99 -1.92 7.29
CA LEU A 91 14.45 -1.29 8.53
C LEU A 91 15.12 0.06 8.28
N ALA A 92 15.80 0.25 7.14
CA ALA A 92 16.31 1.57 6.75
C ALA A 92 15.16 2.57 6.50
N ALA A 93 14.06 2.11 5.91
CA ALA A 93 12.85 2.91 5.72
C ALA A 93 12.20 3.29 7.06
N LEU A 94 12.05 2.32 8.00
CA LEU A 94 11.50 2.59 9.33
C LEU A 94 12.42 3.52 10.15
N GLU A 95 13.74 3.36 10.05
CA GLU A 95 14.72 4.22 10.71
C GLU A 95 14.56 5.68 10.28
N VAL A 96 14.53 5.95 8.97
CA VAL A 96 14.40 7.34 8.48
C VAL A 96 13.04 7.94 8.86
N GLN A 97 11.96 7.15 8.81
CA GLN A 97 10.63 7.60 9.23
C GLN A 97 10.57 7.93 10.72
N ALA A 98 11.24 7.14 11.57
CA ALA A 98 11.37 7.39 13.00
C ALA A 98 12.22 8.65 13.30
N ARG A 99 13.31 8.87 12.56
CA ARG A 99 14.12 10.09 12.64
C ARG A 99 13.32 11.34 12.27
N VAL A 100 12.57 11.30 11.17
CA VAL A 100 11.68 12.42 10.79
C VAL A 100 10.61 12.64 11.85
N ALA A 101 10.04 11.58 12.43
CA ALA A 101 9.10 11.71 13.55
C ALA A 101 9.76 12.27 14.84
N ALA A 102 11.08 12.13 14.99
CA ALA A 102 11.85 12.76 16.05
C ALA A 102 12.18 14.24 15.79
N GLY A 103 11.86 14.76 14.61
CA GLY A 103 12.11 16.15 14.21
C GLY A 103 13.28 16.35 13.25
N ASP A 104 13.95 15.29 12.79
CA ASP A 104 15.04 15.41 11.83
C ASP A 104 14.52 15.93 10.47
N VAL A 105 15.24 16.89 9.88
CA VAL A 105 14.94 17.41 8.54
C VAL A 105 15.75 16.64 7.51
N VAL A 106 15.05 15.88 6.65
CA VAL A 106 15.65 15.09 5.58
C VAL A 106 15.19 15.64 4.23
N ALA A 107 16.11 15.85 3.28
CA ALA A 107 15.76 16.26 1.93
C ALA A 107 14.86 15.21 1.26
N TYR A 108 13.79 15.64 0.59
CA TYR A 108 12.80 14.74 -0.01
C TYR A 108 13.40 13.64 -0.91
N PRO A 109 14.37 13.91 -1.81
CA PRO A 109 15.02 12.85 -2.59
C PRO A 109 15.73 11.80 -1.73
N ALA A 110 16.37 12.22 -0.63
CA ALA A 110 17.04 11.32 0.29
C ALA A 110 16.03 10.50 1.11
N LEU A 111 14.91 11.10 1.51
CA LEU A 111 13.82 10.40 2.18
C LEU A 111 13.24 9.30 1.29
N VAL A 112 12.90 9.61 0.04
CA VAL A 112 12.38 8.63 -0.92
C VAL A 112 13.41 7.54 -1.19
N ALA A 113 14.68 7.90 -1.41
CA ALA A 113 15.72 6.91 -1.63
C ALA A 113 15.88 5.92 -0.48
N ARG A 114 15.71 6.38 0.77
CA ARG A 114 15.74 5.53 1.95
C ARG A 114 14.48 4.68 2.12
N CYS A 115 13.31 5.22 1.79
CA CYS A 115 12.04 4.49 1.92
C CYS A 115 11.83 3.43 0.83
N PHE A 116 12.30 3.69 -0.39
CA PHE A 116 12.03 2.86 -1.57
C PHE A 116 13.27 2.13 -2.10
N ASP A 117 14.43 2.31 -1.47
CA ASP A 117 15.72 1.75 -1.90
C ASP A 117 16.07 2.12 -3.37
N ARG A 118 15.66 3.32 -3.79
CA ARG A 118 15.80 3.82 -5.17
C ARG A 118 15.99 5.33 -5.20
N THR A 119 17.05 5.78 -5.86
CA THR A 119 17.26 7.21 -6.13
C THR A 119 16.24 7.69 -7.16
N MET A 120 15.56 8.80 -6.87
CA MET A 120 14.73 9.47 -7.86
C MET A 120 15.58 10.33 -8.79
N GLU A 121 15.30 10.21 -10.07
CA GLU A 121 15.82 11.12 -11.10
C GLU A 121 14.68 11.99 -11.61
N ARG A 122 14.98 13.22 -11.98
CA ARG A 122 13.98 14.07 -12.64
C ARG A 122 13.75 13.57 -14.05
N VAL A 123 12.49 13.36 -14.39
CA VAL A 123 12.05 13.11 -15.76
C VAL A 123 12.15 14.43 -16.53
N ASP A 124 12.63 14.37 -17.76
CA ASP A 124 12.70 15.54 -18.65
C ASP A 124 11.28 16.03 -19.01
N GLU A 125 11.08 17.34 -19.04
CA GLU A 125 9.79 17.95 -19.34
C GLU A 125 9.26 17.59 -20.74
N SER A 126 10.14 17.23 -21.68
CA SER A 126 9.75 16.75 -23.00
C SER A 126 8.87 15.51 -22.96
N VAL A 127 9.03 14.63 -21.96
CA VAL A 127 8.16 13.43 -21.83
C VAL A 127 6.71 13.84 -21.61
N PHE A 128 6.46 14.87 -20.80
CA PHE A 128 5.11 15.37 -20.55
C PHE A 128 4.57 16.15 -21.76
N ALA A 129 5.44 16.89 -22.46
CA ALA A 129 5.05 17.61 -23.68
C ALA A 129 4.68 16.65 -24.82
N ASP A 130 5.44 15.57 -25.00
CA ASP A 130 5.17 14.54 -26.00
C ASP A 130 3.85 13.80 -25.68
N ALA A 131 3.62 13.43 -24.41
CA ALA A 131 2.35 12.83 -23.98
C ALA A 131 1.16 13.77 -24.19
N ALA A 132 1.33 15.08 -23.93
CA ALA A 132 0.30 16.07 -24.21
C ALA A 132 0.00 16.20 -25.72
N ALA A 133 1.03 16.14 -26.57
CA ALA A 133 0.87 16.15 -28.02
C ALA A 133 0.17 14.89 -28.56
N GLU A 134 0.46 13.72 -27.99
CA GLU A 134 -0.24 12.47 -28.32
C GLU A 134 -1.73 12.55 -27.96
N LEU A 135 -2.06 13.08 -26.77
CA LEU A 135 -3.45 13.31 -26.37
C LEU A 135 -4.15 14.36 -27.26
N ASP A 136 -3.46 15.43 -27.62
CA ASP A 136 -3.97 16.49 -28.51
C ASP A 136 -4.33 15.95 -29.90
N ALA A 137 -3.52 15.05 -30.44
CA ALA A 137 -3.77 14.41 -31.72
C ALA A 137 -4.89 13.34 -31.65
N ALA A 138 -5.06 12.68 -30.51
CA ALA A 138 -6.02 11.59 -30.34
C ALA A 138 -7.44 12.07 -30.02
N LEU A 139 -7.58 13.18 -29.29
CA LEU A 139 -8.88 13.65 -28.81
C LEU A 139 -9.66 14.39 -29.91
N PRO A 140 -10.92 13.99 -30.18
CA PRO A 140 -11.75 14.65 -31.17
C PRO A 140 -12.25 16.01 -30.67
N GLY A 141 -12.62 16.89 -31.61
CA GLY A 141 -13.25 18.17 -31.33
C GLY A 141 -12.31 19.37 -31.46
N SER A 142 -12.83 20.54 -31.13
CA SER A 142 -12.14 21.84 -31.20
C SER A 142 -12.11 22.49 -29.82
N GLY A 143 -11.11 23.33 -29.57
CA GLY A 143 -10.90 23.96 -28.27
C GLY A 143 -9.53 23.60 -27.72
N SER A 144 -9.30 23.92 -26.46
CA SER A 144 -8.10 23.51 -25.75
C SER A 144 -8.08 22.00 -25.48
N LEU A 145 -6.89 21.45 -25.22
CA LEU A 145 -6.74 20.04 -24.83
C LEU A 145 -7.56 19.71 -23.58
N GLU A 146 -7.56 20.59 -22.59
CA GLU A 146 -8.33 20.45 -21.34
C GLU A 146 -9.84 20.36 -21.60
N GLU A 147 -10.39 21.26 -22.42
CA GLU A 147 -11.83 21.25 -22.77
C GLU A 147 -12.23 19.96 -23.49
N ARG A 148 -11.39 19.46 -24.41
CA ARG A 148 -11.68 18.22 -25.13
C ARG A 148 -11.55 16.98 -24.26
N LEU A 149 -10.59 16.98 -23.32
CA LEU A 149 -10.45 15.88 -22.35
C LEU A 149 -11.65 15.83 -21.40
N ALA A 150 -12.06 16.98 -20.86
CA ALA A 150 -13.26 17.06 -20.01
C ALA A 150 -14.52 16.63 -20.76
N ALA A 151 -14.71 17.08 -22.01
CA ALA A 151 -15.84 16.65 -22.82
C ALA A 151 -15.82 15.14 -23.14
N TRP A 152 -14.62 14.56 -23.29
CA TRP A 152 -14.45 13.12 -23.49
C TRP A 152 -14.82 12.33 -22.22
N ASP A 153 -14.33 12.77 -21.06
CA ASP A 153 -14.67 12.16 -19.77
C ASP A 153 -16.18 12.28 -19.47
N ASP A 154 -16.79 13.44 -19.71
CA ASP A 154 -18.24 13.64 -19.56
C ASP A 154 -19.04 12.68 -20.46
N ALA A 155 -18.59 12.47 -21.71
CA ALA A 155 -19.24 11.57 -22.65
C ALA A 155 -19.14 10.09 -22.26
N LEU A 156 -18.11 9.72 -21.49
CA LEU A 156 -17.90 8.36 -20.99
C LEU A 156 -18.44 8.14 -19.58
N THR A 157 -18.90 9.21 -18.90
CA THR A 157 -19.38 9.12 -17.52
C THR A 157 -20.53 8.13 -17.39
N ILE A 158 -20.35 7.18 -16.48
CA ILE A 158 -21.28 6.11 -16.21
C ILE A 158 -22.31 6.59 -15.19
N ASP A 159 -23.60 6.34 -15.48
CA ASP A 159 -24.68 6.52 -14.52
C ASP A 159 -24.36 5.76 -13.21
N PRO A 160 -24.34 6.43 -12.04
CA PRO A 160 -24.04 5.81 -10.75
C PRO A 160 -24.82 4.52 -10.46
N ASP A 161 -26.08 4.44 -10.92
CA ASP A 161 -26.93 3.27 -10.69
C ASP A 161 -26.47 2.03 -11.48
N ARG A 162 -25.62 2.22 -12.49
CA ARG A 162 -25.04 1.14 -13.31
C ARG A 162 -23.67 0.68 -12.83
N ILE A 163 -22.99 1.46 -11.99
CA ILE A 163 -21.58 1.24 -11.62
C ILE A 163 -21.39 -0.12 -10.95
N GLN A 164 -22.24 -0.49 -9.98
CA GLN A 164 -22.12 -1.79 -9.29
C GLN A 164 -22.22 -2.96 -10.27
N ALA A 165 -23.22 -2.95 -11.16
CA ALA A 165 -23.44 -4.02 -12.12
C ALA A 165 -22.28 -4.15 -13.13
N ILE A 166 -21.75 -3.02 -13.59
CA ILE A 166 -20.58 -3.00 -14.50
C ILE A 166 -19.34 -3.51 -13.77
N ALA A 167 -19.10 -3.06 -12.53
CA ALA A 167 -17.96 -3.47 -11.74
C ALA A 167 -17.96 -4.98 -11.47
N ASP A 168 -19.12 -5.56 -11.14
CA ASP A 168 -19.26 -7.00 -10.90
C ASP A 168 -18.99 -7.83 -12.17
N ASP A 169 -19.50 -7.41 -13.34
CA ASP A 169 -19.22 -8.08 -14.62
C ASP A 169 -17.73 -7.99 -14.99
N LEU A 170 -17.12 -6.82 -14.87
CA LEU A 170 -15.69 -6.62 -15.15
C LEU A 170 -14.81 -7.41 -14.19
N ALA A 171 -15.12 -7.42 -12.90
CA ALA A 171 -14.38 -8.18 -11.89
C ALA A 171 -14.38 -9.68 -12.22
N ALA A 172 -15.53 -10.24 -12.60
CA ALA A 172 -15.64 -11.63 -13.02
C ALA A 172 -14.77 -11.95 -14.25
N ARG A 173 -14.80 -11.07 -15.27
CA ARG A 173 -14.00 -11.22 -16.49
C ARG A 173 -12.50 -11.13 -16.23
N PHE A 174 -12.08 -10.14 -15.44
CA PHE A 174 -10.67 -9.96 -15.08
C PHE A 174 -10.17 -11.10 -14.22
N ARG A 175 -10.97 -11.58 -13.26
CA ARG A 175 -10.64 -12.78 -12.47
C ARG A 175 -10.45 -14.00 -13.37
N SER A 176 -11.38 -14.27 -14.30
CA SER A 176 -11.26 -15.41 -15.21
C SER A 176 -10.00 -15.34 -16.08
N ARG A 177 -9.66 -14.14 -16.58
CA ARG A 177 -8.44 -13.93 -17.38
C ARG A 177 -7.18 -14.07 -16.52
N ALA A 178 -7.16 -13.50 -15.33
CA ALA A 178 -6.05 -13.61 -14.39
C ALA A 178 -5.79 -15.07 -13.99
N ALA A 179 -6.84 -15.85 -13.73
CA ALA A 179 -6.74 -17.28 -13.47
C ALA A 179 -6.08 -18.05 -14.62
N ALA A 180 -6.45 -17.73 -15.86
CA ALA A 180 -5.89 -18.39 -17.03
C ALA A 180 -4.43 -18.00 -17.31
N LEU A 181 -4.08 -16.72 -17.09
CA LEU A 181 -2.75 -16.18 -17.43
C LEU A 181 -1.72 -16.37 -16.32
N PHE A 182 -2.12 -16.22 -15.06
CA PHE A 182 -1.21 -16.17 -13.91
C PHE A 182 -1.47 -17.29 -12.89
N GLY A 183 -2.64 -17.94 -12.96
CA GLY A 183 -3.15 -18.75 -11.86
C GLY A 183 -3.67 -17.90 -10.70
N LEU A 184 -4.60 -18.44 -9.92
CA LEU A 184 -5.11 -17.77 -8.72
C LEU A 184 -5.05 -18.72 -7.52
N PRO A 185 -4.53 -18.29 -6.36
CA PRO A 185 -4.40 -19.15 -5.19
C PRO A 185 -5.77 -19.47 -4.57
N ASP A 186 -5.91 -20.66 -4.02
CA ASP A 186 -7.14 -21.07 -3.36
C ASP A 186 -7.57 -20.09 -2.26
N GLY A 187 -8.88 -19.83 -2.21
CA GLY A 187 -9.50 -18.94 -1.22
C GLY A 187 -9.35 -17.45 -1.52
N GLU A 188 -8.74 -17.04 -2.63
CA GLU A 188 -8.71 -15.63 -3.02
C GLU A 188 -10.09 -15.12 -3.42
N GLY A 189 -10.35 -13.85 -3.10
CA GLY A 189 -11.55 -13.16 -3.58
C GLY A 189 -11.53 -11.66 -3.33
N ALA A 190 -11.94 -10.89 -4.33
CA ALA A 190 -12.23 -9.47 -4.19
C ALA A 190 -13.74 -9.25 -4.35
N ARG A 191 -14.34 -8.48 -3.44
CA ARG A 191 -15.70 -7.95 -3.63
C ARG A 191 -15.63 -6.46 -3.92
N ILE A 192 -16.50 -5.98 -4.81
CA ILE A 192 -16.63 -4.56 -5.08
C ILE A 192 -17.95 -4.09 -4.48
N SER A 193 -17.92 -2.97 -3.78
CA SER A 193 -19.10 -2.32 -3.22
C SER A 193 -19.06 -0.82 -3.50
N THR A 194 -20.22 -0.22 -3.69
CA THR A 194 -20.34 1.24 -3.84
C THR A 194 -20.52 1.94 -2.49
N VAL A 195 -19.95 3.15 -2.36
CA VAL A 195 -20.08 4.01 -1.17
C VAL A 195 -20.33 5.47 -1.58
N ARG A 196 -20.66 6.30 -0.58
CA ARG A 196 -20.79 7.76 -0.67
C ARG A 196 -20.14 8.42 0.55
N ASP A 197 -20.00 9.73 0.51
CA ASP A 197 -19.48 10.60 1.56
C ASP A 197 -18.05 10.23 1.97
N ARG A 198 -17.22 9.83 0.99
CA ARG A 198 -15.81 9.48 1.19
C ARG A 198 -14.88 10.49 0.51
N PRO A 199 -13.68 10.75 1.07
CA PRO A 199 -12.74 11.71 0.52
C PRO A 199 -11.91 11.19 -0.67
N TRP A 200 -12.24 10.01 -1.22
CA TRP A 200 -11.49 9.32 -2.27
C TRP A 200 -12.44 8.77 -3.34
N GLY A 201 -11.96 8.53 -4.57
CA GLY A 201 -12.76 7.98 -5.68
C GLY A 201 -12.91 6.44 -5.65
N GLY A 202 -11.90 5.75 -5.15
CA GLY A 202 -11.98 4.32 -4.86
C GLY A 202 -10.88 3.89 -3.89
N TYR A 203 -11.13 2.84 -3.11
CA TYR A 203 -10.18 2.35 -2.12
C TYR A 203 -10.22 0.83 -1.98
N ASN A 204 -9.06 0.20 -1.80
CA ASN A 204 -8.95 -1.23 -1.57
C ASN A 204 -8.64 -1.49 -0.10
N TRP A 205 -9.48 -2.30 0.54
CA TRP A 205 -9.24 -2.85 1.86
C TRP A 205 -8.76 -4.29 1.71
N PHE A 206 -7.51 -4.58 2.07
CA PHE A 206 -7.06 -5.96 2.23
C PHE A 206 -7.51 -6.51 3.58
N GLU A 207 -8.32 -7.56 3.56
CA GLU A 207 -8.96 -8.14 4.75
C GLU A 207 -8.17 -9.33 5.31
N GLY A 208 -6.97 -9.57 4.77
CA GLY A 208 -6.20 -10.77 5.04
C GLY A 208 -6.78 -12.01 4.35
N GLY A 209 -6.07 -13.14 4.48
CA GLY A 209 -6.56 -14.42 3.96
C GLY A 209 -6.82 -14.44 2.44
N ARG A 210 -6.08 -13.62 1.67
CA ARG A 210 -6.23 -13.44 0.21
C ARG A 210 -7.57 -12.81 -0.19
N ARG A 211 -8.24 -12.10 0.72
CA ARG A 211 -9.51 -11.43 0.45
C ARG A 211 -9.36 -9.92 0.52
N SER A 212 -10.06 -9.24 -0.38
CA SER A 212 -10.15 -7.78 -0.40
C SER A 212 -11.58 -7.31 -0.58
N ARG A 213 -11.83 -6.08 -0.13
CA ARG A 213 -13.01 -5.30 -0.46
C ARG A 213 -12.57 -4.03 -1.16
N VAL A 214 -13.01 -3.85 -2.39
CA VAL A 214 -12.86 -2.60 -3.13
C VAL A 214 -14.12 -1.78 -2.92
N GLU A 215 -13.95 -0.54 -2.51
CA GLU A 215 -15.02 0.42 -2.45
C GLU A 215 -14.88 1.46 -3.55
N VAL A 216 -15.99 1.75 -4.22
CA VAL A 216 -16.07 2.73 -5.30
C VAL A 216 -16.98 3.87 -4.84
N ASN A 217 -16.46 5.09 -4.84
CA ASN A 217 -17.21 6.25 -4.39
C ASN A 217 -18.05 6.83 -5.54
N LEU A 218 -19.36 6.89 -5.33
CA LEU A 218 -20.33 7.37 -6.30
C LEU A 218 -20.47 8.90 -6.35
N ASP A 219 -19.70 9.63 -5.54
CA ASP A 219 -19.72 11.10 -5.53
C ASP A 219 -18.67 11.72 -6.47
N VAL A 220 -17.80 10.88 -7.05
CA VAL A 220 -16.84 11.26 -8.08
C VAL A 220 -17.27 10.63 -9.41
N PRO A 221 -17.34 11.39 -10.52
CA PRO A 221 -17.63 10.82 -11.83
C PRO A 221 -16.69 9.66 -12.17
N ILE A 222 -17.25 8.60 -12.74
CA ILE A 222 -16.50 7.41 -13.16
C ILE A 222 -16.72 7.21 -14.65
N THR A 223 -15.61 7.13 -15.39
CA THR A 223 -15.55 6.98 -16.84
C THR A 223 -15.02 5.62 -17.26
#